data_AF-A0A2E8D1A9-F1
#
_entry.id   AF-A0A2E8D1A9-F1
#
_cell.length_a   1.000
_cell.length_b   1.000
_cell.length_c   1.000
_cell.angle_alpha   90.00
_cell.angle_beta   90.00
_cell.angle_gamma   90.00
#
_symmetry.space_group_name_H-M   'P 1'
#
loop_
_entity.id
_entity.type
_entity.pdbx_description
1 polymer ?
#
loop_
_entity_poly.entity_id
_entity_poly.type
_entity_poly.pdbx_seq_one_letter_code
_entity_poly.pdbx_strand_id
1 'polypeptide(L)' 'MGVVEPPFLLDFGKAYLDHDPDYGEVVMNEWEELGQEMFEGDWQTVKDLLSALRDYGIYYYDAKLGNIMLR' A
#
# COMPACT_ATOMS: atom_id res chain seq x y z
N MET A 1 19.09 2.71 -17.27
CA MET A 1 17.96 2.69 -16.32
C MET A 1 17.59 4.13 -16.04
N GLY A 2 16.31 4.48 -16.19
CA GLY A 2 15.80 5.82 -15.87
C GLY A 2 15.43 5.94 -14.40
N VAL A 3 15.23 7.18 -13.95
CA VAL A 3 14.60 7.48 -12.66
C VAL A 3 13.09 7.39 -12.84
N VAL A 4 12.41 6.73 -11.91
CA VAL A 4 10.93 6.73 -11.87
C VAL A 4 10.51 7.97 -11.08
N GLU A 5 9.70 8.82 -11.70
CA GLU A 5 9.13 10.01 -11.06
C GLU A 5 7.69 9.70 -10.61
N PRO A 6 7.19 10.38 -9.55
CA PRO A 6 5.81 10.25 -9.13
C PRO A 6 4.80 10.64 -10.23
N PRO A 7 3.56 10.11 -10.19
CA PRO A 7 3.07 9.13 -9.23
C PRO A 7 3.58 7.71 -9.53
N PHE A 8 3.91 6.96 -8.49
CA PHE A 8 4.32 5.56 -8.64
C PHE A 8 3.75 4.65 -7.57
N LEU A 9 3.55 3.39 -7.98
CA LEU A 9 3.37 2.23 -7.14
C LEU A 9 4.40 1.19 -7.60
N LEU A 10 5.30 0.79 -6.71
CA LEU A 10 6.44 -0.07 -7.02
C LEU A 10 6.47 -1.30 -6.12
N ASP A 11 7.31 -2.26 -6.50
CA ASP A 11 7.66 -3.44 -5.71
C ASP A 11 6.47 -4.28 -5.22
N PHE A 12 5.96 -5.13 -6.13
CA PHE A 12 4.92 -6.12 -5.83
C PHE A 12 5.50 -7.42 -5.23
N GLY A 13 6.77 -7.45 -4.85
CA GLY A 13 7.45 -8.67 -4.39
C GLY A 13 6.87 -9.27 -3.11
N LYS A 14 6.08 -8.50 -2.35
CA LYS A 14 5.38 -8.92 -1.13
C LYS A 14 3.86 -8.88 -1.24
N ALA A 15 3.33 -8.70 -2.45
CA ALA A 15 1.88 -8.74 -2.64
C ALA A 15 1.37 -10.19 -2.55
N TYR A 16 0.17 -10.35 -2.00
CA TYR A 16 -0.57 -11.60 -2.06
C TYR A 16 -1.50 -11.59 -3.27
N LEU A 17 -1.77 -12.77 -3.82
CA LEU A 17 -2.62 -12.95 -5.00
C LEU A 17 -3.86 -13.77 -4.63
N ASP A 18 -5.02 -13.29 -5.06
CA ASP A 18 -6.35 -13.92 -4.94
C ASP A 18 -6.89 -14.13 -3.52
N HIS A 19 -6.07 -13.92 -2.49
CA HIS A 19 -6.48 -14.02 -1.09
C HIS A 19 -5.77 -13.00 -0.19
N ASP A 20 -6.50 -12.56 0.83
CA ASP A 20 -5.97 -11.71 1.88
C ASP A 20 -5.06 -12.54 2.82
N PRO A 21 -3.89 -12.03 3.24
CA PRO A 21 -3.10 -12.63 4.31
C PRO A 21 -3.87 -12.68 5.64
N ASP A 22 -3.57 -13.68 6.45
CA ASP A 22 -4.13 -13.83 7.81
C ASP A 22 -3.35 -12.95 8.81
N TYR A 23 -3.49 -11.62 8.68
CA TYR A 23 -2.96 -10.67 9.64
C TYR A 23 -3.96 -10.42 10.76
N GLY A 24 -3.50 -10.60 12.01
CA GLY A 24 -4.32 -10.32 13.19
C GLY A 24 -4.60 -8.82 13.38
N GLU A 25 -5.63 -8.51 14.18
CA GLU A 25 -6.09 -7.13 14.42
C GLU A 25 -4.97 -6.19 14.89
N VAL A 26 -4.06 -6.67 15.74
CA VAL A 26 -2.93 -5.86 16.22
C VAL A 26 -2.05 -5.38 15.07
N VAL A 27 -1.70 -6.29 14.15
CA VAL A 27 -0.87 -5.98 12.98
C VAL A 27 -1.59 -5.00 12.05
N MET A 28 -2.90 -5.19 11.85
CA MET A 28 -3.71 -4.32 11.01
C MET A 28 -3.88 -2.91 11.60
N ASN A 29 -4.00 -2.80 12.93
CA ASN A 29 -4.06 -1.51 13.61
C ASN A 29 -2.72 -0.77 13.52
N GLU A 30 -1.60 -1.45 13.77
CA GLU A 30 -0.26 -0.87 13.61
C GLU A 30 -0.03 -0.41 12.15
N TRP A 31 -0.48 -1.20 11.18
CA TRP A 31 -0.40 -0.85 9.76
C TRP A 31 -1.20 0.42 9.43
N GLU A 32 -2.42 0.55 9.97
CA GLU A 32 -3.24 1.76 9.79
C GLU A 32 -2.60 2.98 10.44
N GLU A 33 -2.08 2.86 11.68
CA GLU A 33 -1.42 3.95 12.40
C GLU A 33 -0.16 4.43 11.66
N LEU A 34 0.71 3.50 11.26
CA LEU A 34 1.92 3.81 10.49
C LEU A 34 1.58 4.44 9.14
N GLY A 35 0.53 3.97 8.46
CA GLY A 35 0.05 4.55 7.22
C GLY A 35 -0.40 6.00 7.39
N GLN A 36 -1.15 6.29 8.45
CA GLN A 36 -1.59 7.66 8.77
C GLN A 36 -0.40 8.59 9.07
N GLU A 37 0.61 8.11 9.82
CA GLU A 37 1.82 8.87 10.11
C GLU A 37 2.65 9.13 8.85
N MET A 38 2.89 8.11 8.02
CA MET A 38 3.75 8.23 6.84
C MET A 38 3.20 9.14 5.75
N PHE A 39 1.88 9.14 5.54
CA PHE A 39 1.25 9.83 4.41
C PHE A 39 0.55 11.15 4.80
N GLU A 40 0.68 11.61 6.05
CA GLU A 40 0.27 12.95 6.54
C GLU A 40 -1.03 13.54 5.92
N GLY A 41 -2.10 12.73 5.87
CA GLY A 41 -3.41 13.15 5.34
C GLY A 41 -3.77 12.58 3.96
N ASP A 42 -2.81 12.01 3.23
CA ASP A 42 -3.03 11.32 1.96
C ASP A 42 -3.31 9.80 2.15
N TRP A 43 -3.34 9.31 3.39
CA TRP A 43 -3.51 7.86 3.68
C TRP A 43 -4.81 7.28 3.11
N GLN A 44 -5.90 8.05 3.13
CA GLN A 44 -7.16 7.58 2.54
C GLN A 44 -7.02 7.36 1.02
N THR A 45 -6.31 8.24 0.32
CA THR A 45 -6.02 8.08 -1.12
C THR A 45 -5.20 6.83 -1.38
N VAL A 46 -4.24 6.52 -0.50
CA VAL A 46 -3.47 5.27 -0.60
C VAL A 46 -4.40 4.06 -0.41
N LYS A 47 -5.28 4.06 0.60
CA LYS A 47 -6.25 2.97 0.81
C LYS A 47 -7.19 2.78 -0.37
N ASP A 48 -7.63 3.86 -1.00
CA ASP A 48 -8.48 3.79 -2.20
C ASP A 48 -7.72 3.14 -3.37
N LEU A 49 -6.44 3.49 -3.56
CA LEU A 49 -5.54 2.84 -4.52
C LEU A 49 -5.34 1.35 -4.20
N LEU A 50 -5.10 0.99 -2.93
CA LEU A 50 -4.96 -0.39 -2.50
C LEU A 50 -6.27 -1.18 -2.69
N SER A 51 -7.42 -0.54 -2.48
CA SER A 51 -8.73 -1.13 -2.76
C SER A 51 -8.89 -1.45 -4.25
N ALA A 52 -8.47 -0.54 -5.13
CA ALA A 52 -8.53 -0.79 -6.57
C ALA A 52 -7.66 -1.97 -7.00
N LEU A 53 -6.53 -2.22 -6.33
CA LEU A 53 -5.70 -3.42 -6.58
C LEU A 53 -6.41 -4.72 -6.18
N ARG A 54 -7.19 -4.68 -5.09
CA ARG A 54 -7.96 -5.86 -4.63
C ARG A 54 -8.99 -6.30 -5.66
N ASP A 55 -9.54 -5.37 -6.45
CA ASP A 55 -10.45 -5.69 -7.56
C ASP A 55 -9.78 -6.56 -8.65
N TYR A 56 -8.44 -6.52 -8.74
CA TYR A 56 -7.63 -7.37 -9.62
C TYR A 56 -7.05 -8.59 -8.90
N GLY A 57 -7.49 -8.90 -7.68
CA GLY A 57 -6.96 -9.98 -6.87
C GLY A 57 -5.57 -9.69 -6.29
N ILE A 58 -5.12 -8.43 -6.27
CA ILE A 58 -3.82 -8.04 -5.73
C ILE A 58 -4.01 -7.43 -4.34
N TYR A 59 -3.45 -8.10 -3.34
CA TYR A 59 -3.53 -7.69 -1.94
C TYR A 59 -2.17 -7.13 -1.50
N TYR A 60 -2.08 -5.81 -1.49
CA TYR A 60 -0.83 -5.08 -1.28
C TYR A 60 -0.79 -4.41 0.10
N TYR A 61 0.22 -4.78 0.91
CA TYR A 61 0.37 -4.29 2.29
C TYR A 61 1.72 -3.56 2.55
N ASP A 62 2.70 -3.61 1.64
CA ASP A 62 4.01 -2.92 1.79
C ASP A 62 3.91 -1.42 1.40
N ALA A 63 2.95 -0.71 2.02
CA ALA A 63 2.59 0.67 1.71
C ALA A 63 3.50 1.68 2.43
N LYS A 64 4.76 1.76 1.98
CA LYS A 64 5.76 2.74 2.46
C LYS A 64 6.08 3.78 1.39
N LEU A 65 6.61 4.93 1.79
CA LEU A 65 6.97 6.05 0.89
C LEU A 65 7.91 5.66 -0.26
N GLY A 66 8.75 4.64 -0.07
CA GLY A 66 9.63 4.12 -1.12
C GLY A 66 8.92 3.32 -2.21
N ASN A 67 7.71 2.83 -1.94
CA ASN A 67 6.92 2.03 -2.87
C ASN A 67 5.69 2.79 -3.38
N ILE A 68 5.19 3.78 -2.64
CA ILE A 68 4.02 4.59 -3.03
C ILE A 68 4.37 6.07 -2.88
N MET A 69 4.25 6.81 -3.98
CA MET A 69 4.36 8.27 -3.97
C MET A 69 3.31 8.86 -4.90
N LEU A 70 2.51 9.80 -4.39
CA LEU A 70 1.36 10.36 -5.12
C LEU A 70 1.71 11.58 -5.96
N ARG A 71 2.78 12.30 -5.60
CA ARG A 71 3.24 13.57 -6.19
C ARG A 71 4.72 13.77 -5.99
#